data_AF-A0A8J5I3U0-F1
#
_entry.id   AF-A0A8J5I3U0-F1
#
_cell.length_a   1.000
_cell.length_b   1.000
_cell.length_c   1.000
_cell.angle_alpha   90.00
_cell.angle_beta   90.00
_cell.angle_gamma   90.00
#
_symmetry.space_group_name_H-M   'P 1'
#
loop_
_entity.id
_entity.type
_entity.pdbx_description
1 polymer ?
#
loop_
_entity_poly.entity_id
_entity_poly.type
_entity_poly.pdbx_seq_one_letter_code
_entity_poly.pdbx_strand_id
1 'polypeptide(L)'
;MYKWSNQARHIHDVCGLHKNLRNLGEATVLSEDAEVDIVSWVNTLREDGPPVSRLMLQLEAKEIAAETYRRSKFSASPTWIKLFLRRHKLSLRSRTPQGQTIPQDAQEVVR
;
A
#
# COMPACT_ATOMS: atom_id res chain seq x y z
N MET A 1 17.77 36.65 24.51
CA MET A 1 17.32 36.42 23.11
C MET A 1 17.79 35.03 22.67
N TYR A 2 16.87 34.11 22.42
CA TYR A 2 17.20 32.72 22.14
C TYR A 2 17.70 32.54 20.69
N LYS A 3 18.78 31.76 20.51
CA LYS A 3 19.51 31.54 19.23
C LYS A 3 18.63 31.14 18.03
N TRP A 4 17.47 30.51 18.26
CA TRP A 4 16.55 30.06 17.20
C TRP A 4 15.96 31.19 16.34
N SER A 5 15.71 32.38 16.92
CA SER A 5 15.09 33.49 16.18
C SER A 5 16.02 34.09 15.12
N ASN A 6 17.34 34.07 15.33
CA ASN A 6 18.32 34.62 14.38
C ASN A 6 18.57 33.72 13.17
N GLN A 7 18.21 32.43 13.28
CA GLN A 7 18.38 31.46 12.19
C GLN A 7 17.07 31.13 11.47
N ALA A 8 15.92 31.56 11.98
CA ALA A 8 14.61 31.29 11.38
C ALA A 8 14.54 31.73 9.91
N ARG A 9 15.14 32.89 9.58
CA ARG A 9 15.24 33.39 8.21
C ARG A 9 16.08 32.47 7.32
N HIS A 10 17.22 31.99 7.82
CA HIS A 10 18.10 31.08 7.08
C HIS A 10 17.47 29.69 6.91
N ILE A 11 16.79 29.17 7.93
CA ILE A 11 16.04 27.91 7.85
C ILE A 11 14.90 28.05 6.84
N HIS A 12 14.15 29.15 6.84
CA HIS A 12 13.09 29.39 5.86
C HIS A 12 13.64 29.56 4.43
N ASP A 13 14.79 30.21 4.27
CA ASP A 13 15.45 30.43 2.97
C ASP A 13 16.01 29.12 2.38
N VAL A 14 16.64 28.29 3.22
CA VAL A 14 17.21 27.00 2.81
C VAL A 14 16.14 25.90 2.68
N CYS A 15 15.14 25.88 3.56
CA CYS A 15 14.14 24.81 3.63
C CYS A 15 12.82 25.15 2.90
N GLY A 16 12.50 26.43 2.69
CA GLY A 16 11.27 26.86 1.99
C GLY A 16 11.23 26.46 0.52
N LEU A 17 12.38 26.08 -0.06
CA LEU A 17 12.54 25.56 -1.41
C LEU A 17 12.74 24.05 -1.47
N HIS A 18 12.87 23.36 -0.33
CA HIS A 18 12.87 21.89 -0.25
C HIS A 18 11.44 21.36 -0.47
N LYS A 19 10.88 21.69 -1.62
CA LYS A 19 9.76 20.93 -2.17
C LYS A 19 10.31 19.53 -2.41
N ASN A 20 9.65 18.53 -1.85
CA ASN A 20 9.93 17.16 -2.23
C ASN A 20 9.69 17.10 -3.74
N LEU A 21 10.75 17.09 -4.56
CA LEU A 21 10.68 17.11 -6.03
C LEU A 21 9.97 15.88 -6.60
N ARG A 22 9.66 14.91 -5.74
CA ARG A 22 8.92 13.70 -6.08
C ARG A 22 7.48 14.07 -6.34
N ASN A 23 6.96 13.59 -7.46
CA ASN A 23 5.54 13.68 -7.70
C ASN A 23 4.79 12.94 -6.57
N LEU A 24 3.62 13.46 -6.20
CA LEU A 24 2.77 12.79 -5.23
C LEU A 24 2.38 11.42 -5.79
N GLY A 25 3.00 10.35 -5.29
CA GLY A 25 2.79 8.99 -5.82
C GLY A 25 4.05 8.32 -6.36
N GLU A 26 5.15 9.04 -6.53
CA GLU A 26 6.39 8.48 -7.04
C GLU A 26 7.13 7.68 -5.96
N ALA A 27 6.97 6.36 -6.01
CA ALA A 27 7.61 5.46 -5.07
C ALA A 27 9.07 5.22 -5.50
N THR A 28 10.03 5.89 -4.87
CA THR A 28 11.48 5.68 -5.14
C THR A 28 11.97 4.26 -4.82
N VAL A 29 11.11 3.40 -4.29
CA VAL A 29 11.47 2.13 -3.64
C VAL A 29 11.10 0.90 -4.48
N LEU A 30 10.19 0.98 -5.45
CA LEU A 30 9.96 -0.07 -6.43
C LEU A 30 9.79 0.58 -7.81
N SER A 31 10.08 -0.14 -8.89
CA SER A 31 9.67 0.31 -10.23
C SER A 31 8.16 0.31 -10.32
N GLU A 32 7.60 1.09 -11.24
CA GLU A 32 6.16 1.10 -11.51
C GLU A 32 5.67 -0.30 -11.93
N ASP A 33 6.41 -0.97 -12.81
CA ASP A 33 6.12 -2.35 -13.25
C ASP A 33 6.00 -3.32 -12.07
N ALA A 34 6.96 -3.26 -11.13
CA ALA A 34 6.93 -4.10 -9.93
C ALA A 34 5.73 -3.77 -9.01
N GLU A 35 5.28 -2.51 -8.96
CA GLU A 35 4.06 -2.18 -8.23
C GLU A 35 2.81 -2.72 -8.94
N VAL A 36 2.78 -2.71 -10.27
CA VAL A 36 1.68 -3.29 -11.08
C VAL A 36 1.57 -4.79 -10.84
N ASP A 37 2.68 -5.52 -10.80
CA ASP A 37 2.70 -6.95 -10.52
C ASP A 37 2.08 -7.27 -9.15
N ILE A 38 2.47 -6.51 -8.11
CA ILE A 38 1.88 -6.64 -6.76
C ILE A 38 0.37 -6.35 -6.80
N VAL A 39 -0.08 -5.33 -7.54
CA VAL A 39 -1.51 -5.01 -7.66
C VAL A 39 -2.27 -6.14 -8.34
N SER A 40 -1.74 -6.71 -9.42
CA SER A 40 -2.33 -7.84 -10.11
C SER A 40 -2.49 -9.02 -9.16
N TRP A 41 -1.43 -9.39 -8.44
CA TRP A 41 -1.44 -10.45 -7.43
C TRP A 41 -2.50 -10.21 -6.34
N VAL A 42 -2.62 -8.99 -5.81
CA VAL A 42 -3.65 -8.65 -4.81
C VAL A 42 -5.06 -8.86 -5.38
N ASN A 43 -5.29 -8.50 -6.64
CA ASN A 43 -6.62 -8.61 -7.25
C ASN A 43 -6.99 -10.07 -7.53
N THR A 44 -6.05 -10.88 -8.04
CA THR A 44 -6.26 -12.32 -8.26
C THR A 44 -6.68 -13.03 -6.96
N LEU A 45 -5.96 -12.77 -5.85
CA LEU A 45 -6.31 -13.39 -4.56
C LEU A 45 -7.68 -12.96 -4.02
N ARG A 46 -8.15 -11.77 -4.38
CA ARG A 46 -9.49 -11.29 -3.98
C ARG A 46 -10.60 -11.95 -4.79
N GLU A 47 -10.33 -12.29 -6.05
CA GLU A 47 -11.25 -13.04 -6.89
C GLU A 47 -11.41 -14.48 -6.35
N ASP A 48 -10.31 -15.09 -5.89
CA ASP A 48 -10.32 -16.43 -5.29
C ASP A 48 -11.02 -16.47 -3.92
N GLY A 49 -11.20 -15.31 -3.27
CA GLY A 49 -11.96 -15.15 -2.02
C GLY A 49 -11.16 -14.88 -0.73
N PRO A 50 -9.92 -15.39 -0.55
CA PRO A 50 -9.16 -15.11 0.65
C PRO A 50 -8.77 -13.63 0.86
N PRO A 51 -8.80 -13.12 2.10
CA PRO A 51 -8.19 -11.83 2.44
C PRO A 51 -6.70 -11.81 2.12
N VAL A 52 -6.24 -10.75 1.46
CA VAL A 52 -4.81 -10.41 1.47
C VAL A 52 -4.49 -9.73 2.80
N SER A 53 -3.72 -10.43 3.65
CA SER A 53 -3.24 -9.85 4.90
C SER A 53 -2.07 -8.89 4.67
N ARG A 54 -1.82 -8.01 5.64
CA ARG A 54 -0.66 -7.11 5.62
C ARG A 54 0.67 -7.86 5.53
N LEU A 55 0.76 -9.03 6.17
CA LEU A 55 1.97 -9.85 6.15
C LEU A 55 2.20 -10.47 4.77
N MET A 56 1.14 -10.99 4.14
CA MET A 56 1.23 -11.53 2.79
C MET A 56 1.72 -10.47 1.80
N LEU A 57 1.12 -9.28 1.84
CA LEU A 57 1.56 -8.16 1.01
C LEU A 57 3.01 -7.76 1.27
N GLN A 58 3.49 -7.89 2.51
CA GLN A 58 4.88 -7.61 2.87
C GLN A 58 5.85 -8.64 2.29
N LEU A 59 5.46 -9.92 2.27
CA LEU A 59 6.28 -11.01 1.74
C LEU A 59 6.35 -10.91 0.21
N GLU A 60 5.21 -10.81 -0.46
CA GLU A 60 5.14 -10.70 -1.92
C GLU A 60 5.96 -9.51 -2.44
N ALA A 61 5.79 -8.34 -1.83
CA ALA A 61 6.52 -7.15 -2.25
C ALA A 61 8.04 -7.32 -2.07
N LYS A 62 8.50 -8.10 -1.10
CA LYS A 62 9.92 -8.40 -0.92
C LYS A 62 10.44 -9.38 -1.95
N GLU A 63 9.63 -10.35 -2.34
CA GLU A 63 9.95 -11.34 -3.38
C GLU A 63 10.15 -10.65 -4.73
N ILE A 64 9.17 -9.85 -5.17
CA ILE A 64 9.25 -9.06 -6.40
C ILE A 64 10.43 -8.06 -6.36
N ALA A 65 10.72 -7.48 -5.18
CA ALA A 65 11.88 -6.61 -5.01
C ALA A 65 13.22 -7.35 -5.11
N ALA A 66 13.28 -8.63 -4.77
CA ALA A 66 14.48 -9.45 -4.87
C ALA A 66 14.77 -9.81 -6.33
N GLU A 67 13.74 -10.07 -7.13
CA GLU A 67 13.84 -10.31 -8.57
C GLU A 67 14.29 -9.05 -9.33
N THR A 68 13.78 -7.89 -8.91
CA THR A 68 14.14 -6.61 -9.52
C THR A 68 15.45 -6.08 -8.92
N TYR A 69 16.58 -6.56 -9.45
CA TYR A 69 18.04 -6.35 -9.19
C TYR A 69 18.57 -5.09 -8.44
N ARG A 70 17.77 -4.09 -8.08
CA ARG A 70 18.21 -2.80 -7.52
C ARG A 70 18.00 -2.57 -6.02
N ARG A 71 17.34 -3.42 -5.23
CA ARG A 71 17.11 -3.09 -3.81
C ARG A 71 17.21 -4.26 -2.84
N SER A 72 18.44 -4.66 -2.54
CA SER A 72 18.84 -5.42 -1.35
C SER A 72 18.43 -4.79 0.00
N LYS A 73 17.81 -3.60 0.00
CA LYS A 73 17.38 -2.85 1.19
C LYS A 73 15.87 -2.63 1.28
N PHE A 74 15.07 -3.22 0.38
CA PHE A 74 13.63 -3.07 0.47
C PHE A 74 13.06 -3.85 1.66
N SER A 75 12.43 -3.15 2.60
CA SER A 75 11.91 -3.76 3.83
C SER A 75 10.39 -3.97 3.81
N ALA A 76 9.70 -3.48 2.78
CA ALA A 76 8.23 -3.38 2.74
C ALA A 76 7.67 -2.82 4.07
N SER A 77 8.21 -1.67 4.49
CA SER A 77 7.91 -1.06 5.80
C SER A 77 6.40 -0.75 5.97
N PRO A 78 5.88 -0.63 7.21
CA PRO A 78 4.49 -0.25 7.45
C PRO A 78 4.06 1.03 6.73
N THR A 79 4.96 2.01 6.68
CA THR A 79 4.73 3.27 5.97
C THR A 79 4.65 3.06 4.47
N TRP A 80 5.54 2.24 3.89
CA TRP A 80 5.48 1.90 2.47
C TRP A 80 4.16 1.20 2.13
N ILE A 81 3.75 0.18 2.91
CA ILE A 81 2.48 -0.54 2.70
C ILE A 81 1.30 0.43 2.73
N LYS A 82 1.23 1.32 3.74
CA LYS A 82 0.16 2.33 3.84
C LYS A 82 0.11 3.23 2.61
N LEU A 83 1.27 3.68 2.14
CA LEU A 83 1.35 4.54 0.96
C LEU A 83 1.01 3.80 -0.34
N PHE A 84 1.49 2.57 -0.50
CA PHE A 84 1.17 1.68 -1.62
C PHE A 84 -0.34 1.47 -1.75
N LEU A 85 -1.00 1.06 -0.66
CA LEU A 85 -2.44 0.88 -0.61
C LEU A 85 -3.19 2.17 -0.98
N ARG A 86 -2.72 3.32 -0.50
CA ARG A 86 -3.32 4.62 -0.82
C ARG A 86 -3.14 5.01 -2.29
N ARG A 87 -1.96 4.79 -2.88
CA ARG A 87 -1.66 5.09 -4.29
C ARG A 87 -2.56 4.28 -5.21
N HIS A 88 -2.69 2.98 -4.93
CA HIS A 88 -3.42 2.03 -5.76
C HIS A 88 -4.90 1.87 -5.35
N LYS A 89 -5.40 2.72 -4.45
CA LYS A 89 -6.80 2.71 -3.95
C LYS A 89 -7.23 1.33 -3.41
N LEU A 90 -6.30 0.57 -2.81
CA LEU A 90 -6.53 -0.74 -2.24
C LEU A 90 -6.83 -0.65 -0.74
N SER A 91 -7.70 -1.55 -0.24
CA SER A 91 -7.93 -1.74 1.20
C SER A 91 -7.70 -3.20 1.60
N LEU A 92 -6.97 -3.46 2.67
CA LEU A 92 -6.77 -4.82 3.21
C LEU A 92 -8.02 -5.41 3.90
N ARG A 93 -9.11 -4.64 3.99
CA ARG A 93 -10.37 -5.17 4.51
C ARG A 93 -10.97 -6.11 3.48
N SER A 94 -11.26 -7.34 3.89
CA SER A 94 -12.20 -8.18 3.17
C SER A 94 -13.61 -7.66 3.35
N ARG A 95 -14.44 -7.88 2.32
CA ARG A 95 -15.89 -7.93 2.51
C ARG A 95 -16.16 -9.03 3.52
N THR A 96 -16.52 -8.67 4.76
CA THR A 96 -17.07 -9.63 5.71
C THR A 96 -18.29 -10.28 5.05
N PRO A 97 -18.29 -11.61 4.82
CA PRO A 97 -19.51 -12.31 4.43
C PRO A 97 -20.45 -12.27 5.65
N GLN A 98 -21.20 -11.18 5.80
CA GLN A 98 -22.24 -11.06 6.80
C GLN A 98 -23.46 -11.84 6.30
N GLY A 99 -23.48 -13.15 6.61
CA GLY A 99 -24.71 -13.92 6.84
C GLY A 99 -25.82 -13.89 5.77
N GLN A 100 -25.52 -13.70 4.49
CA GLN A 100 -26.53 -13.72 3.42
C GLN A 100 -26.07 -14.55 2.23
N THR A 101 -25.88 -15.84 2.46
CA THR A 101 -26.30 -16.81 1.45
C THR A 101 -27.51 -17.48 2.06
N ILE A 102 -28.71 -16.98 1.75
CA ILE A 102 -29.94 -17.73 2.03
C ILE A 102 -29.79 -19.02 1.21
N PRO A 103 -29.73 -20.21 1.82
CA PRO A 103 -29.72 -21.45 1.07
C PRO A 103 -31.00 -21.50 0.23
N GLN A 104 -30.92 -21.94 -1.02
CA GLN A 104 -32.11 -22.11 -1.87
C GLN A 104 -33.18 -22.99 -1.21
N ASP A 105 -32.77 -23.90 -0.33
CA ASP A 105 -33.62 -24.82 0.44
C ASP A 105 -34.56 -24.12 1.45
N ALA A 106 -34.38 -22.82 1.72
CA ALA A 106 -35.30 -22.08 2.59
C ALA A 106 -36.66 -21.72 1.93
N GLN A 107 -36.82 -21.96 0.62
CA GLN A 107 -38.06 -21.69 -0.11
C GLN A 107 -39.07 -22.85 -0.08
N GLU A 108 -38.71 -24.03 0.41
CA GLU A 108 -39.55 -25.24 0.27
C GLU A 108 -40.49 -25.52 1.47
N VAL A 109 -40.42 -24.73 2.55
CA VAL A 109 -41.23 -24.96 3.77
C VAL A 109 -42.57 -24.19 3.77
N VAL A 110 -42.96 -23.58 2.64
CA VAL A 110 -44.27 -22.91 2.50
C VAL A 110 -45.02 -23.47 1.29
N ARG A 111 -45.58 -24.67 1.41
CA ARG A 111 -46.88 -25.04 0.82
C ARG A 111 -47.43 -26.36 1.31
#